data_AF-A0A972IQ13-F1
#
_entry.id   AF-A0A972IQ13-F1
#
_cell.length_a   1.000
_cell.length_b   1.000
_cell.length_c   1.000
_cell.angle_alpha   90.00
_cell.angle_beta   90.00
_cell.angle_gamma   90.00
#
_symmetry.space_group_name_H-M   'P 1'
#
loop_
_entity.id
_entity.type
_entity.pdbx_description
1 polymer ?
#
loop_
_entity_poly.entity_id
_entity_poly.type
_entity_poly.pdbx_seq_one_letter_code
_entity_poly.pdbx_strand_id
1 'polypeptide(L)'
;INGASSLNIRKSTINDSKVGIYALQSSYVSISESEIRGCELGVQVINSDLSINDSIFTNNGTAVKLQGRNAFEQLKVVFSENSVDISRDEP
;
A
#
# COMPACT_ATOMS: atom_id res chain seq x y z
N ILE A 1 -5.81 -8.89 -5.13
CA ILE A 1 -5.02 -10.12 -5.39
C ILE A 1 -5.09 -10.99 -4.15
N ASN A 2 -5.40 -12.28 -4.30
CA ASN A 2 -5.59 -13.22 -3.20
C ASN A 2 -4.59 -14.38 -3.31
N GLY A 3 -3.91 -14.73 -2.21
CA GLY A 3 -3.07 -15.93 -2.14
C GLY A 3 -1.79 -15.90 -2.98
N ALA A 4 -1.29 -14.72 -3.36
CA ALA A 4 -0.04 -14.63 -4.12
C ALA A 4 1.15 -14.96 -3.21
N SER A 5 2.07 -15.81 -3.68
CA SER A 5 3.34 -16.08 -2.99
C SER A 5 4.23 -14.83 -2.94
N SER A 6 4.18 -13.99 -3.98
CA SER A 6 4.81 -12.69 -4.01
C SER A 6 4.08 -11.78 -5.01
N LEU A 7 3.86 -10.54 -4.62
CA LEU A 7 3.35 -9.48 -5.49
C LEU A 7 4.39 -8.35 -5.56
N ASN A 8 4.90 -8.08 -6.76
CA ASN A 8 5.88 -7.02 -7.00
C ASN A 8 5.29 -5.96 -7.92
N ILE A 9 5.10 -4.76 -7.39
CA ILE A 9 4.62 -3.58 -8.11
C ILE A 9 5.78 -2.60 -8.20
N ARG A 10 6.19 -2.27 -9.42
CA ARG A 10 7.36 -1.44 -9.67
C ARG A 10 7.11 -0.44 -10.80
N LYS A 11 7.63 0.78 -10.67
CA LYS A 11 7.57 1.80 -11.73
C LYS A 11 6.15 2.01 -12.26
N SER A 12 5.18 2.02 -11.36
CA SER A 12 3.76 2.04 -11.69
C SER A 12 3.10 3.32 -11.14
N THR A 13 2.14 3.85 -11.89
CA THR A 13 1.24 4.91 -11.42
C THR A 13 -0.15 4.34 -11.26
N ILE A 14 -0.70 4.45 -10.05
CA ILE A 14 -2.05 3.98 -9.71
C ILE A 14 -2.83 5.19 -9.20
N ASN A 15 -3.98 5.50 -9.80
CA ASN A 15 -4.70 6.70 -9.46
C ASN A 15 -6.22 6.59 -9.56
N ASP A 16 -6.89 7.59 -8.97
CA ASP A 16 -8.32 7.92 -9.15
C ASP A 16 -9.25 6.71 -8.99
N SER A 17 -8.94 5.88 -7.99
CA SER A 17 -9.58 4.58 -7.75
C SER A 17 -10.11 4.50 -6.33
N LYS A 18 -11.19 3.73 -6.11
CA LYS A 18 -11.68 3.47 -4.76
C LYS A 18 -10.61 2.77 -3.91
N VAL A 19 -9.98 1.72 -4.45
CA VAL A 19 -8.85 1.05 -3.84
C VAL A 19 -7.77 0.88 -4.89
N GLY A 20 -6.59 1.45 -4.69
CA GLY A 20 -5.49 1.37 -5.65
C GLY A 20 -4.89 -0.03 -5.72
N ILE A 21 -4.44 -0.56 -4.58
CA ILE A 21 -3.90 -1.91 -4.45
C ILE A 21 -4.64 -2.62 -3.32
N TYR A 22 -5.19 -3.79 -3.60
CA TYR A 22 -5.82 -4.65 -2.61
C TYR A 22 -5.12 -6.01 -2.57
N ALA A 23 -4.43 -6.33 -1.48
CA ALA A 23 -3.76 -7.59 -1.25
C ALA A 23 -4.34 -8.31 -0.03
N LEU A 24 -4.74 -9.56 -0.23
CA LEU A 24 -5.34 -10.41 0.80
C LEU A 24 -4.57 -11.73 0.85
N GLN A 25 -4.16 -12.14 2.06
CA GLN A 25 -3.54 -13.45 2.32
C GLN A 25 -2.39 -13.79 1.35
N SER A 26 -1.64 -12.78 0.94
CA SER A 26 -0.43 -12.96 0.13
C SER A 26 0.77 -13.09 1.06
N SER A 27 1.80 -13.83 0.69
CA SER A 27 2.95 -13.97 1.60
C SER A 27 3.72 -12.65 1.71
N TYR A 28 3.93 -11.95 0.60
CA TYR A 28 4.69 -10.70 0.58
C TYR A 28 4.27 -9.78 -0.58
N VAL A 29 4.12 -8.49 -0.28
CA VAL A 29 3.81 -7.41 -1.23
C VAL A 29 4.95 -6.40 -1.23
N SER A 30 5.54 -6.14 -2.40
CA SER A 30 6.56 -5.10 -2.59
C SER A 30 6.07 -4.03 -3.54
N ILE A 31 6.19 -2.78 -3.13
CA ILE A 31 5.90 -1.60 -3.94
C ILE A 31 7.19 -0.79 -4.05
N SER A 32 7.65 -0.50 -5.26
CA SER A 32 8.91 0.21 -5.49
C SER A 32 8.82 1.22 -6.62
N GLU A 33 9.50 2.37 -6.49
CA GLU A 33 9.60 3.36 -7.58
C GLU A 33 8.23 3.75 -8.15
N SER A 34 7.18 3.79 -7.31
CA SER A 34 5.78 3.89 -7.77
C SER A 34 5.09 5.12 -7.17
N GLU A 35 4.04 5.56 -7.85
CA GLU A 35 3.20 6.68 -7.44
C GLU A 35 1.76 6.22 -7.27
N ILE A 36 1.17 6.46 -6.08
CA ILE A 36 -0.21 6.11 -5.77
C ILE A 36 -0.94 7.37 -5.32
N ARG A 37 -1.94 7.81 -6.09
CA ARG A 37 -2.58 9.11 -5.85
C ARG A 37 -4.07 9.20 -6.14
N GLY A 38 -4.78 10.07 -5.42
CA GLY A 38 -6.21 10.31 -5.69
C GLY A 38 -7.11 9.12 -5.35
N CYS A 39 -6.63 8.15 -4.57
CA CYS A 39 -7.44 6.99 -4.18
C CYS A 39 -8.17 7.24 -2.86
N GLU A 40 -9.37 6.65 -2.67
CA GLU A 40 -9.98 6.61 -1.33
C GLU A 40 -9.10 5.78 -0.38
N LEU A 41 -8.66 4.61 -0.83
CA LEU A 41 -7.62 3.80 -0.20
C LEU A 41 -6.48 3.54 -1.21
N GLY A 42 -5.27 4.01 -0.93
CA GLY A 42 -4.11 3.80 -1.80
C GLY A 42 -3.70 2.33 -1.85
N VAL A 43 -3.28 1.78 -0.72
CA VAL A 43 -2.88 0.38 -0.55
C VAL A 43 -3.60 -0.20 0.64
N GLN A 44 -4.33 -1.30 0.45
CA GLN A 44 -4.91 -2.10 1.52
C GLN A 44 -4.30 -3.49 1.52
N VAL A 45 -3.69 -3.87 2.65
CA VAL A 45 -3.04 -5.17 2.83
C VAL A 45 -3.62 -5.87 4.04
N ILE A 46 -4.11 -7.09 3.84
CA ILE A 46 -4.75 -7.91 4.87
C ILE A 46 -3.99 -9.22 5.02
N ASN A 47 -3.48 -9.50 6.23
CA ASN A 47 -2.70 -10.70 6.56
C ASN A 47 -1.60 -11.00 5.53
N SER A 48 -0.81 -9.99 5.16
CA SER A 48 0.30 -10.09 4.21
C SER A 48 1.41 -9.13 4.62
N ASP A 49 2.67 -9.51 4.42
CA ASP A 49 3.79 -8.61 4.68
C ASP A 49 3.88 -7.55 3.56
N LEU A 50 4.28 -6.34 3.90
CA LEU A 50 4.37 -5.20 2.98
C LEU A 50 5.70 -4.47 3.10
N SER A 51 6.37 -4.27 1.97
CA SER A 51 7.54 -3.38 1.85
C SER A 51 7.29 -2.31 0.79
N ILE A 52 7.54 -1.05 1.15
CA ILE A 52 7.39 0.10 0.26
C ILE A 52 8.71 0.84 0.15
N ASN A 53 9.25 0.97 -1.06
CA ASN A 53 10.55 1.61 -1.30
C ASN A 53 10.48 2.68 -2.39
N ASP A 54 11.16 3.81 -2.19
CA ASP A 54 11.34 4.85 -3.22
C ASP A 54 10.00 5.24 -3.91
N SER A 55 8.93 5.41 -3.14
CA SER A 55 7.56 5.57 -3.66
C SER A 55 6.87 6.80 -3.07
N ILE A 56 5.87 7.30 -3.80
CA ILE A 56 5.11 8.49 -3.43
C ILE A 56 3.63 8.13 -3.28
N PHE A 57 3.05 8.55 -2.16
CA PHE A 57 1.63 8.42 -1.87
C PHE A 57 1.06 9.82 -1.64
N THR A 58 0.22 10.30 -2.56
CA THR A 58 -0.29 11.68 -2.49
C THR A 58 -1.78 11.82 -2.73
N ASN A 59 -2.43 12.73 -1.99
CA ASN A 59 -3.86 13.03 -2.18
C ASN A 59 -4.77 11.79 -2.08
N ASN A 60 -4.48 10.87 -1.15
CA ASN A 60 -5.33 9.71 -0.88
C ASN A 60 -6.17 9.91 0.39
N GLY A 61 -7.34 9.27 0.48
CA GLY A 61 -8.09 9.21 1.73
C GLY A 61 -7.30 8.50 2.82
N THR A 62 -6.86 7.27 2.56
CA THR A 62 -5.84 6.58 3.36
C THR A 62 -4.77 6.01 2.43
N ALA A 63 -3.52 6.42 2.58
CA ALA A 63 -2.44 5.97 1.69
C ALA A 63 -2.11 4.49 1.89
N VAL A 64 -1.91 4.03 3.13
CA VAL A 64 -1.66 2.62 3.46
C VAL A 64 -2.58 2.17 4.59
N LYS A 65 -3.36 1.12 4.37
CA LYS A 65 -4.19 0.44 5.37
C LYS A 65 -3.71 -0.99 5.58
N LEU A 66 -3.28 -1.29 6.81
CA LEU A 66 -2.82 -2.61 7.23
C LEU A 66 -3.87 -3.23 8.16
N GLN A 67 -4.27 -4.47 7.88
CA GLN A 67 -5.23 -5.21 8.70
C GLN A 67 -4.73 -6.63 9.00
N GLY A 68 -4.79 -6.99 10.28
CA GLY A 68 -4.34 -8.30 10.77
C GLY A 68 -2.82 -8.36 10.94
N ARG A 69 -2.24 -9.53 10.73
CA ARG A 69 -0.79 -9.73 10.94
C ARG A 69 -0.03 -9.29 9.69
N ASN A 70 0.71 -8.20 9.79
CA ASN A 70 1.53 -7.66 8.72
C ASN A 70 2.90 -7.27 9.28
N ALA A 71 3.99 -7.84 8.77
CA ALA A 71 5.27 -7.14 8.82
C ALA A 71 5.20 -5.96 7.85
N PHE A 72 5.68 -4.79 8.27
CA PHE A 72 5.64 -3.58 7.44
C PHE A 72 6.97 -2.85 7.49
N GLU A 73 7.54 -2.63 6.33
CA GLU A 73 8.78 -1.88 6.14
C GLU A 73 8.58 -0.77 5.11
N GLN A 74 9.21 0.38 5.35
CA GLN A 74 9.21 1.49 4.42
C GLN A 74 10.59 2.15 4.35
N LEU A 75 11.04 2.48 3.14
CA LEU A 75 12.30 3.17 2.90
C LEU A 75 12.12 4.23 1.81
N LYS A 76 12.52 5.47 2.09
CA LYS A 76 12.42 6.59 1.14
C LYS A 76 11.02 6.73 0.53
N VAL A 77 10.01 6.69 1.41
CA VAL A 77 8.61 6.87 1.02
C VAL A 77 8.18 8.29 1.35
N VAL A 78 7.52 8.94 0.41
CA VAL A 78 6.95 10.27 0.60
C VAL A 78 5.44 10.13 0.73
N PHE A 79 4.91 10.65 1.84
CA PHE A 79 3.47 10.82 2.05
C PHE A 79 3.16 12.32 2.06
N SER A 80 2.22 12.75 1.23
CA SER A 80 1.82 14.16 1.13
C SER A 80 0.34 14.29 0.85
N GLU A 81 -0.33 15.26 1.46
CA GLU A 81 -1.74 15.58 1.13
C GLU A 81 -2.74 14.40 1.30
N ASN A 82 -2.36 13.33 2.00
CA ASN A 82 -3.30 12.26 2.33
C ASN A 82 -4.10 12.64 3.58
N SER A 83 -5.35 12.20 3.68
CA SER A 83 -6.11 12.40 4.93
C SER A 83 -5.54 11.54 6.06
N VAL A 84 -5.05 10.34 5.72
CA VAL A 84 -4.31 9.44 6.63
C VAL A 84 -3.16 8.80 5.86
N ASP A 85 -1.93 8.92 6.37
CA ASP A 85 -0.78 8.29 5.71
C ASP A 85 -0.77 6.78 5.92
N ILE A 86 -0.85 6.34 7.19
CA ILE A 86 -0.82 4.92 7.55
C ILE A 86 -1.87 4.64 8.61
N SER A 87 -2.78 3.72 8.31
CA SER A 87 -3.77 3.19 9.23
C SER A 87 -3.46 1.73 9.53
N ARG A 88 -3.52 1.35 10.81
CA ARG A 88 -3.37 -0.03 11.27
C ARG A 88 -4.56 -0.41 12.13
N ASP A 89 -5.22 -1.49 11.78
CA ASP A 89 -6.14 -2.15 12.69
C ASP A 89 -5.32 -3.10 13.56
N GLU A 90 -5.27 -2.87 14.88
CA GLU A 90 -4.64 -3.83 15.80
C GLU A 90 -5.42 -5.16 15.77
N PRO A 91 -4.75 -6.32 15.83
CA PRO A 91 -5.41 -7.62 15.96
C PRO A 91 -6.10 -7.80 17.32
#